data_AF-A0A1G0ZNQ8-F1
#
_entry.id   AF-A0A1G0ZNQ8-F1
#
_cell.length_a   1.000
_cell.length_b   1.000
_cell.length_c   1.000
_cell.angle_alpha   90.00
_cell.angle_beta   90.00
_cell.angle_gamma   90.00
#
_symmetry.space_group_name_H-M   'P 1'
#
loop_
_entity.id
_entity.type
_entity.pdbx_description
1 polymer ?
#
loop_
_entity_poly.entity_id
_entity_poly.type
_entity_poly.pdbx_seq_one_letter_code
_entity_poly.pdbx_strand_id
1 'polypeptide(L)'
;MVRDLDRVPANYFKKLVNTDDIWEVRVDVSRNTFRLLGFFERQALIVLTNAFQKKTQQTPPAEIRLAEERKTDHISRRQSHG
;
A
#
# COMPACT_ATOMS: atom_id res chain seq x y z
N MET A 1 1.01 16.33 17.11
CA MET A 1 2.28 15.74 17.61
C MET A 1 2.76 14.76 16.56
N VAL A 2 3.78 15.12 15.79
CA VAL A 2 4.45 14.22 14.85
C VAL A 2 5.56 13.53 15.64
N ARG A 3 5.61 12.20 15.64
CA ARG A 3 6.68 11.43 16.28
C ARG A 3 7.64 10.98 15.18
N ASP A 4 8.87 11.45 15.24
CA ASP A 4 9.94 10.94 14.39
C ASP A 4 10.36 9.57 14.94
N LEU A 5 10.12 8.53 14.15
CA LEU A 5 10.55 7.15 14.43
C LEU A 5 11.68 6.83 13.45
N ASP A 6 12.88 6.57 13.95
CA ASP A 6 14.10 6.28 13.16
C ASP A 6 13.90 5.15 12.12
N ARG A 7 12.94 4.25 12.38
CA ARG A 7 12.44 3.27 11.43
C ARG A 7 10.94 3.15 11.61
N VAL A 8 10.17 3.35 10.54
CA VAL A 8 8.72 3.12 10.56
C VAL A 8 8.49 1.68 11.03
N PRO A 9 7.86 1.46 12.19
CA PRO A 9 7.62 0.11 12.70
C PRO A 9 6.88 -0.72 11.65
N ALA A 10 7.21 -2.01 11.53
CA ALA A 10 6.54 -2.92 10.57
C ALA A 10 5.01 -2.96 10.72
N ASN A 11 4.50 -2.48 11.85
CA ASN A 11 3.08 -2.31 12.12
C ASN A 11 2.42 -1.20 11.28
N TYR A 12 3.19 -0.21 10.81
CA TYR A 12 2.72 0.93 10.01
C TYR A 12 3.05 0.80 8.53
N PHE A 13 4.12 0.09 8.18
CA PHE A 13 4.52 -0.12 6.79
C PHE A 13 5.16 -1.50 6.60
N LYS A 14 4.60 -2.30 5.69
CA LYS A 14 5.02 -3.69 5.47
C LYS A 14 4.87 -4.11 4.01
N LYS A 15 5.86 -4.83 3.48
CA LYS A 15 5.72 -5.58 2.21
C LYS A 15 4.86 -6.82 2.42
N LEU A 16 3.87 -7.03 1.56
CA LEU A 16 3.07 -8.26 1.56
C LEU A 16 3.87 -9.40 0.90
N VAL A 17 3.65 -10.62 1.39
CA VAL A 17 4.24 -11.84 0.81
C VAL A 17 3.26 -12.43 -0.21
N ASN A 18 3.77 -13.11 -1.23
CA ASN A 18 2.97 -13.72 -2.30
C ASN A 18 2.10 -12.70 -3.07
N THR A 19 2.63 -11.50 -3.28
CA THR A 19 2.02 -10.42 -4.09
C THR A 19 3.07 -9.87 -5.04
N ASP A 20 2.64 -9.24 -6.13
CA ASP A 20 3.54 -8.55 -7.06
C ASP A 20 4.00 -7.19 -6.50
N ASP A 21 4.90 -7.24 -5.52
CA ASP A 21 5.54 -6.08 -4.87
C ASP A 21 4.56 -5.06 -4.26
N ILE A 22 3.48 -5.56 -3.65
CA ILE A 22 2.52 -4.74 -2.92
C ILE A 22 2.98 -4.46 -1.49
N TRP A 23 2.79 -3.23 -1.06
CA TRP A 23 3.06 -2.72 0.27
C TRP A 23 1.77 -2.28 0.95
N GLU A 24 1.69 -2.54 2.25
CA GLU A 24 0.60 -2.11 3.13
C GLU A 24 1.09 -0.98 4.03
N VAL A 25 0.34 0.12 4.03
CA VAL A 25 0.45 1.21 5.02
C VAL A 25 -0.73 1.11 5.98
N ARG A 26 -0.47 1.09 7.28
CA ARG A 26 -1.51 1.14 8.31
C ARG A 26 -1.65 2.56 8.84
N VAL A 27 -2.88 3.06 8.86
CA VAL A 27 -3.24 4.37 9.39
C VAL A 27 -4.32 4.21 10.44
N ASP A 28 -4.03 4.61 11.67
CA ASP A 28 -5.00 4.62 12.77
C ASP A 28 -5.53 6.05 12.94
N VAL A 29 -6.85 6.23 12.78
CA VAL A 29 -7.53 7.52 12.95
C VAL A 29 -8.67 7.34 13.95
N SER A 30 -8.54 8.00 15.11
CA SER A 30 -9.48 7.89 16.22
C SER A 30 -9.68 6.42 16.65
N ARG A 31 -10.87 5.84 16.46
CA ARG A 31 -11.20 4.45 16.80
C ARG A 31 -11.14 3.50 15.60
N ASN A 32 -10.73 3.99 14.43
CA ASN A 32 -10.73 3.23 13.18
C ASN A 32 -9.30 3.00 12.68
N THR A 33 -9.02 1.77 12.26
CA THR A 33 -7.80 1.42 11.54
C THR A 33 -8.10 1.27 10.06
N PHE A 34 -7.31 1.91 9.21
CA PHE A 34 -7.33 1.79 7.76
C PHE A 34 -6.05 1.14 7.26
N ARG A 35 -6.17 0.38 6.18
CA ARG A 35 -5.04 -0.17 5.44
C ARG A 35 -5.08 0.40 4.04
N LEU A 36 -3.95 0.95 3.61
CA LEU A 36 -3.73 1.40 2.24
C LEU A 36 -2.79 0.41 1.59
N LEU A 37 -3.12 -0.01 0.38
CA LEU A 37 -2.22 -0.81 -0.46
C LEU A 37 -1.60 0.08 -1.53
N GLY A 38 -0.39 -0.27 -1.93
CA GLY A 38 0.35 0.47 -2.93
C GLY A 38 1.62 -0.24 -3.34
N PHE A 39 2.42 0.43 -4.15
CA PHE A 39 3.69 -0.09 -4.65
C PHE A 39 4.72 1.05 -4.73
N PHE A 40 5.99 0.70 -4.78
CA PHE A 40 7.03 1.68 -5.07
C PHE A 40 7.15 1.90 -6.57
N GLU A 41 7.00 3.16 -6.97
CA GLU A 41 7.45 3.65 -8.26
C GLU A 41 8.92 4.09 -8.13
N ARG A 42 9.81 3.41 -8.85
CA ARG A 42 11.27 3.57 -8.71
C ARG A 42 11.70 3.31 -7.25
N GLN A 43 12.70 4.03 -6.74
CA GLN A 43 13.32 3.75 -5.43
C GLN A 43 12.80 4.61 -4.27
N ALA A 44 12.00 5.65 -4.54
CA ALA A 44 11.67 6.65 -3.51
C ALA A 44 10.22 7.15 -3.52
N LEU A 45 9.40 6.78 -4.52
CA LEU A 45 8.00 7.21 -4.59
C LEU A 45 7.09 6.04 -4.28
N ILE A 46 6.21 6.19 -3.29
CA ILE A 46 5.14 5.22 -3.03
C ILE A 46 3.84 5.70 -3.67
N VAL A 47 3.21 4.83 -4.46
CA VAL A 47 1.91 5.07 -5.08
C VAL A 47 0.88 4.24 -4.34
N LEU A 48 -0.05 4.91 -3.66
CA LEU A 48 -1.15 4.26 -2.93
C LEU A 48 -2.35 4.10 -3.85
N THR A 49 -2.78 2.86 -4.06
CA THR A 49 -3.80 2.50 -5.05
C THR A 49 -5.18 2.47 -4.47
N ASN A 50 -5.36 1.93 -3.25
CA ASN A 50 -6.65 1.73 -2.61
C ASN A 50 -6.50 1.75 -1.09
N ALA A 51 -7.60 2.05 -0.40
CA ALA A 51 -7.70 2.07 1.05
C ALA A 51 -8.98 1.37 1.50
N PHE A 52 -8.89 0.59 2.57
CA PHE A 52 -10.05 -0.08 3.17
C PHE A 52 -9.97 -0.03 4.70
N GLN A 53 -11.14 0.02 5.34
CA GLN A 53 -11.23 -0.09 6.79
C GLN A 53 -10.92 -1.52 7.22
N LYS A 54 -10.10 -1.69 8.26
CA LYS A 54 -9.78 -2.99 8.83
C LYS A 54 -11.04 -3.61 9.45
N LYS A 55 -11.73 -4.46 8.69
CA LYS A 55 -12.81 -5.33 9.18
C LYS A 55 -12.28 -6.71 9.60
N THR A 56 -11.18 -7.16 9.00
CA THR A 56 -10.55 -8.47 9.20
C THR A 56 -9.06 -8.34 9.54
N GLN A 57 -8.49 -9.35 10.20
CA GLN A 57 -7.04 -9.37 10.52
C GLN A 57 -6.19 -9.53 9.26
N GLN A 58 -6.66 -10.33 8.31
CA GLN A 58 -6.02 -10.55 7.02
C GLN A 58 -6.48 -9.52 5.99
N THR A 59 -5.57 -9.19 5.08
CA THR A 59 -5.84 -8.29 3.96
C THR A 59 -6.66 -9.05 2.91
N PRO A 60 -7.85 -8.54 2.51
CA PRO A 60 -8.71 -9.27 1.59
C PRO A 60 -8.00 -9.51 0.24
N PRO A 61 -8.06 -10.72 -0.34
CA PRO A 61 -7.42 -11.00 -1.62
C PRO A 61 -7.89 -10.11 -2.78
N ALA A 62 -9.14 -9.65 -2.73
CA ALA A 62 -9.70 -8.73 -3.73
C ALA A 62 -9.00 -7.36 -3.72
N GLU A 63 -8.65 -6.84 -2.53
CA GLU A 63 -7.94 -5.56 -2.40
C GLU A 63 -6.51 -5.66 -2.93
N ILE A 64 -5.87 -6.83 -2.77
CA ILE A 64 -4.52 -7.11 -3.29
C ILE A 64 -4.57 -7.13 -4.83
N ARG A 65 -5.49 -7.90 -5.41
CA ARG A 65 -5.67 -7.98 -6.87
C ARG A 65 -5.92 -6.60 -7.48
N LEU A 66 -6.77 -5.80 -6.85
CA LEU A 66 -7.05 -4.44 -7.29
C LEU A 66 -5.80 -3.55 -7.28
N ALA A 67 -4.94 -3.71 -6.27
CA ALA A 67 -3.66 -2.97 -6.20
C ALA A 67 -2.70 -3.39 -7.32
N GLU A 68 -2.62 -4.70 -7.62
CA GLU A 68 -1.77 -5.25 -8.70
C GLU A 68 -2.26 -4.82 -10.10
N GLU A 69 -3.57 -4.83 -10.33
CA GLU A 69 -4.18 -4.32 -11.57
C GLU A 69 -3.87 -2.83 -11.76
N ARG A 70 -4.04 -2.02 -10.71
CA ARG A 70 -3.75 -0.57 -10.76
C ARG A 70 -2.26 -0.28 -10.95
N LYS A 71 -1.38 -1.09 -10.36
CA LYS A 71 0.08 -1.01 -10.59
C LYS A 71 0.40 -1.25 -12.06
N THR A 72 -0.16 -2.30 -12.64
CA THR A 72 0.06 -2.67 -14.04
C THR A 72 -0.43 -1.56 -14.98
N ASP A 73 -1.64 -1.05 -14.76
CA ASP A 73 -2.19 0.07 -15.52
C ASP A 73 -1.31 1.31 -15.42
N HIS A 74 -0.91 1.70 -14.20
CA HIS A 74 -0.02 2.86 -13.96
C HIS A 74 1.32 2.75 -14.71
N ILE A 75 1.98 1.59 -14.62
CA ILE A 75 3.27 1.37 -15.30
C ILE A 75 3.09 1.42 -16.82
N SER A 76 2.04 0.78 -17.36
CA SER A 76 1.78 0.75 -18.81
C SER A 76 1.55 2.15 -19.40
N ARG A 77 0.76 2.99 -18.73
CA ARG A 77 0.47 4.37 -19.16
C ARG A 77 1.72 5.26 -19.17
N ARG A 78 2.68 4.97 -18.30
CA ARG A 78 3.93 5.72 -18.22
C ARG A 78 4.98 5.26 -19.23
N GLN A 79 4.95 4.00 -19.63
CA GLN A 79 5.80 3.49 -20.72
C GLN A 79 5.35 4.00 -22.09
N SER A 80 4.06 4.32 -22.27
CA SER A 80 3.53 4.86 -23.53
C SER A 80 3.72 6.37 -23.73
N HIS A 81 4.25 7.08 -22.72
CA HIS A 81 4.50 8.53 -22.76
C HIS A 81 5.99 8.87 -22.52
N GLY A 82 6.90 7.93 -22.79
CA GLY A 82 8.36 8.10 -22.69
C GLY A 82 9.04 7.99 -24.04
#